data_AF-A0A3Q2Y5Y5-F1
#
_entry.id   AF-A0A3Q2Y5Y5-F1
#
_cell.length_a   1.000
_cell.length_b   1.000
_cell.length_c   1.000
_cell.angle_alpha   90.00
_cell.angle_beta   90.00
_cell.angle_gamma   90.00
#
_symmetry.space_group_name_H-M   'P 1'
#
loop_
_entity.id
_entity.type
_entity.pdbx_description
1 polymer ?
#
loop_
_entity_poly.entity_id
_entity_poly.type
_entity_poly.pdbx_seq_one_letter_code
_entity_poly.pdbx_strand_id
1 'polypeptide(L)' 'MSDNWKTLGNRYAENGLQVHLIDQRNHGKSFHSNDFDYEFMANDVVQYMNYHAIAQATVLGHSMGG' A
#
# COMPACT_ATOMS: atom_id res chain seq x y z
N MET A 1 -4.94 -7.50 12.33
CA MET A 1 -3.98 -6.80 11.46
C MET A 1 -3.79 -7.70 10.26
N SER A 2 -4.06 -7.23 9.03
CA SER A 2 -3.97 -8.10 7.85
C SER A 2 -2.49 -8.39 7.59
N ASP A 3 -2.01 -9.50 8.16
CA ASP A 3 -0.60 -9.90 8.12
C ASP A 3 -0.21 -10.57 6.79
N ASN A 4 -1.10 -10.52 5.80
CA ASN A 4 -0.98 -11.25 4.53
C ASN A 4 0.31 -10.91 3.77
N TRP A 5 0.73 -9.64 3.81
CA TRP A 5 1.92 -9.17 3.09
C TRP A 5 3.18 -9.12 3.95
N LYS A 6 3.10 -9.33 5.27
CA LYS A 6 4.27 -9.18 6.17
C LYS A 6 5.38 -10.15 5.84
N THR A 7 5.05 -11.43 5.65
CA THR A 7 6.05 -12.47 5.33
C THR A 7 6.75 -12.19 4.00
N LEU A 8 6.00 -11.77 2.96
CA LEU A 8 6.58 -11.42 1.66
C LEU A 8 7.40 -10.13 1.74
N GLY A 9 6.86 -9.10 2.41
CA GLY A 9 7.55 -7.83 2.60
C GLY A 9 8.88 -7.97 3.33
N ASN A 10 8.94 -8.78 4.38
CA ASN A 10 10.20 -9.08 5.08
C ASN A 10 11.21 -9.74 4.15
N ARG A 11 10.79 -10.74 3.35
CA ARG A 11 11.67 -11.39 2.37
C ARG A 11 12.19 -10.41 1.33
N TYR A 12 11.34 -9.51 0.81
CA TYR A 12 11.78 -8.49 -0.14
C TYR A 12 12.79 -7.52 0.49
N ALA A 13 12.57 -7.12 1.74
CA ALA A 13 13.51 -6.29 2.49
C ALA A 13 14.85 -7.00 2.73
N GLU A 14 14.84 -8.29 3.09
CA GLU A 14 16.04 -9.13 3.22
C GLU A 14 16.82 -9.25 1.90
N ASN A 15 16.14 -9.15 0.75
CA ASN A 15 16.76 -9.10 -0.57
C ASN A 15 17.21 -7.68 -0.99
N GLY A 16 17.23 -6.72 -0.07
CA GLY A 16 17.76 -5.37 -0.28
C GLY A 16 16.78 -4.37 -0.91
N LEU A 17 15.49 -4.70 -1.00
CA LEU A 17 14.47 -3.76 -1.47
C LEU A 17 13.97 -2.87 -0.34
N GLN A 18 13.69 -1.60 -0.64
CA GLN A 18 12.89 -0.77 0.25
C GLN A 18 11.41 -1.16 0.08
N VAL A 19 10.77 -1.59 1.17
CA VAL A 19 9.40 -2.10 1.15
C VAL A 19 8.49 -1.20 1.96
N HIS A 20 7.40 -0.76 1.34
CA HIS A 20 6.34 0.00 1.99
C HIS A 20 5.10 -0.88 2.05
N LEU A 21 4.75 -1.36 3.25
CA LEU A 21 3.50 -2.09 3.49
C LEU A 21 2.47 -1.10 4.02
N ILE A 22 1.52 -0.72 3.16
CA ILE A 22 0.48 0.27 3.48
C ILE A 22 -0.85 -0.41 3.78
N ASP A 23 -1.55 0.09 4.80
CA ASP A 23 -2.98 -0.14 4.94
C ASP A 23 -3.70 0.84 4.00
N GLN A 24 -4.56 0.36 3.11
CA GLN A 24 -5.37 1.22 2.24
C GLN A 24 -6.50 1.92 3.01
N ARG A 25 -7.14 2.96 2.44
CA ARG A 25 -8.35 3.56 3.03
C ARG A 25 -9.37 2.48 3.41
N ASN A 26 -10.06 2.68 4.52
CA ASN A 26 -11.01 1.73 5.11
C ASN A 26 -10.41 0.37 5.55
N HIS A 27 -9.08 0.22 5.61
CA HIS A 27 -8.42 -0.99 6.08
C HIS A 27 -7.45 -0.70 7.22
N GLY A 28 -7.31 -1.68 8.12
CA GLY A 28 -6.27 -1.70 9.14
C GLY A 28 -6.27 -0.46 10.02
N LYS A 29 -5.18 0.31 9.99
CA LYS A 29 -4.99 1.54 10.77
C LYS A 29 -5.11 2.82 9.94
N SER A 30 -5.38 2.72 8.65
CA SER A 30 -5.58 3.88 7.79
C SER A 30 -6.93 4.52 8.06
N PHE A 31 -7.10 5.73 7.54
CA PHE A 31 -8.34 6.48 7.73
C PHE A 31 -9.55 5.74 7.12
N HIS A 32 -10.72 6.02 7.69
CA HIS A 32 -11.99 5.51 7.21
C HIS A 32 -12.81 6.65 6.60
N SER A 33 -13.44 6.40 5.44
CA SER A 33 -14.23 7.38 4.69
C SER A 33 -15.40 6.72 3.98
N ASN A 34 -16.47 7.49 3.75
CA ASN A 34 -17.58 7.11 2.88
C ASN A 34 -17.18 7.20 1.38
N ASP A 35 -16.14 7.97 1.07
CA ASP A 35 -15.58 8.06 -0.29
C ASP A 35 -14.71 6.83 -0.54
N PHE A 36 -15.31 5.81 -1.15
CA PHE A 36 -14.71 4.49 -1.30
C PHE A 36 -15.02 3.86 -2.65
N ASP A 37 -14.09 4.04 -3.59
CA ASP A 37 -14.01 3.32 -4.85
C ASP A 37 -12.53 3.14 -5.26
N TYR A 38 -12.31 2.50 -6.40
CA TYR A 38 -10.98 2.21 -6.91
C TYR A 38 -10.18 3.47 -7.31
N GLU A 39 -10.83 4.52 -7.79
CA GLU A 39 -10.13 5.76 -8.17
C GLU A 39 -9.59 6.46 -6.93
N PHE A 40 -10.42 6.55 -5.90
CA PHE A 40 -10.05 7.06 -4.60
C PHE A 40 -8.91 6.26 -3.95
N MET A 41 -8.95 4.93 -4.03
CA MET A 41 -7.89 4.06 -3.49
C MET A 41 -6.58 4.17 -4.29
N ALA A 42 -6.63 4.27 -5.61
CA ALA A 42 -5.45 4.46 -6.44
C ALA A 42 -4.80 5.82 -6.21
N ASN A 43 -5.61 6.87 -6.06
CA ASN A 43 -5.14 8.22 -5.77
C ASN A 43 -4.41 8.28 -4.41
N ASP A 44 -4.88 7.56 -3.40
CA ASP A 44 -4.16 7.49 -2.11
C ASP A 44 -2.75 6.91 -2.26
N VAL A 45 -2.55 5.91 -3.11
CA VAL A 45 -1.22 5.35 -3.39
C VAL A 45 -0.33 6.40 -4.04
N VAL A 46 -0.85 7.14 -5.03
CA VAL A 46 -0.12 8.23 -5.69
C VAL A 46 0.25 9.33 -4.69
N GLN A 47 -0.68 9.75 -3.84
CA GLN A 47 -0.43 10.75 -2.80
C GLN A 47 0.60 10.27 -1.79
N TYR A 48 0.52 9.02 -1.36
CA TYR A 48 1.51 8.39 -0.48
C TYR A 48 2.90 8.40 -1.11
N MET A 49 3.02 7.99 -2.38
CA MET A 49 4.28 8.01 -3.12
C MET A 49 4.84 9.43 -3.22
N ASN A 50 4.02 10.42 -3.56
CA ASN A 50 4.42 11.82 -3.64
C ASN A 50 4.92 12.36 -2.29
N TYR A 51 4.19 12.08 -1.21
CA TYR A 51 4.55 12.50 0.15
C TYR A 51 5.91 11.94 0.58
N HIS A 52 6.20 10.68 0.22
CA HIS A 52 7.47 10.03 0.50
C HIS A 52 8.54 10.25 -0.59
N ALA A 53 8.29 11.10 -1.59
CA ALA A 53 9.17 11.36 -2.73
C ALA A 53 9.59 10.09 -3.50
N ILE A 54 8.71 9.10 -3.60
CA ILE A 54 8.91 7.84 -4.33
C ILE A 54 8.54 8.08 -5.80
N ALA A 55 9.53 8.35 -6.65
CA ALA A 55 9.30 8.63 -8.06
C ALA A 55 8.82 7.40 -8.86
N GLN A 56 9.23 6.20 -8.45
CA GLN A 56 8.87 4.94 -9.10
C GLN A 56 8.86 3.81 -8.08
N ALA A 57 7.89 2.90 -8.20
CA ALA A 57 7.82 1.68 -7.41
C ALA A 57 7.16 0.55 -8.22
N THR A 58 7.49 -0.69 -7.86
CA THR A 58 6.67 -1.84 -8.22
C THR A 58 5.52 -1.93 -7.23
N VAL A 59 4.28 -1.80 -7.73
CA VAL A 59 3.07 -1.92 -6.89
C VAL A 59 2.56 -3.35 -6.97
N LEU A 60 2.33 -3.97 -5.81
CA LEU A 60 1.81 -5.32 -5.69
C LEU A 60 0.51 -5.29 -4.90
N GLY A 61 -0.52 -5.95 -5.42
CA GLY A 61 -1.84 -6.00 -4.81
C GLY A 61 -2.55 -7.32 -5.13
N HIS A 62 -3.59 -7.62 -4.35
CA HIS A 62 -4.42 -8.81 -4.54
C HIS A 62 -5.87 -8.48 -4.18
N SER A 63 -6.82 -9.05 -4.94
CA SER A 63 -8.25 -8.75 -4.81
C SER A 63 -8.49 -7.24 -4.94
N MET A 64 -9.16 -6.60 -3.98
CA MET A 64 -9.47 -5.17 -4.02
C MET A 64 -8.23 -4.25 -3.97
N GLY A 65 -7.09 -4.76 -3.48
CA GLY A 65 -5.84 -3.98 -3.44
C GLY A 65 -5.00 -4.08 -4.71
N GLY A 66 -5.42 -4.86 -5.71
CA GLY A 66 -4.73 -5.06 -6.99
C GLY A 66 -5.16 -4.09 -8.08
#